data_AF-A0A1G4HYK0-F1
#
_entry.id   AF-A0A1G4HYK0-F1
#
_cell.length_a   1.000
_cell.length_b   1.000
_cell.length_c   1.000
_cell.angle_alpha   90.00
_cell.angle_beta   90.00
_cell.angle_gamma   90.00
#
_symmetry.space_group_name_H-M   'P 1'
#
loop_
_entity.id
_entity.type
_entity.pdbx_description
1 polymer ?
#
loop_
_entity_poly.entity_id
_entity_poly.type
_entity_poly.pdbx_seq_one_letter_code
_entity_poly.pdbx_strand_id
1 'polypeptide(L)'
;MRLSNRCLIKRDFDAWAYNIYWPQKKAFLPLMGFASLTVEDIKFAYNAWCLLRLAMFYGATHPKVLSPLVNCTPSMDIIHGGNRIFYMHSQVSTPLSQRKIKVALTPCHPGAQLLQSFPWETAAQQGGWGSTEGDDNCGVEIILGMENGMSEEVRAGCDYCLYVPQYGSVGSLSMLSAMAIAVHLAFCARWMRRGTEVNERLVPFLGHMPLSSDANGTIAPCTLPHEKNLIHFSNEEIRALLAERRQQYRMQLSVMVYNEFGDRNIGAIMRNANVFNCEELIVLNRRKFNRRGAVGTHHVLTTTFHATLHDRSCQSRLQGYVLWLLHQYYPYLKVYGASPSPSNDNDIDVATFLRHDNIHLQRWLRCNGYQHNEAGPIANITASFGTGDHWVHLIGKEVYLDDESSLVSAVKSAAAAGYRGIMLVVPEEGATLPSELVKESQRVVFIAHPNRLARDVQRGLNGALATAVALERLRTAIDNI
;
A
#
# COMPACT_ATOMS: atom_id res chain seq x y z
N MET A 1 -6.65 -15.12 -31.70
CA MET A 1 -6.18 -13.73 -31.57
C MET A 1 -7.40 -12.82 -31.62
N ARG A 2 -7.85 -12.24 -30.50
CA ARG A 2 -8.82 -11.13 -30.54
C ARG A 2 -8.01 -9.85 -30.56
N LEU A 3 -7.93 -9.23 -31.74
CA LEU A 3 -7.38 -7.88 -31.91
C LEU A 3 -8.36 -6.92 -31.23
N SER A 4 -7.99 -6.41 -30.05
CA SER A 4 -8.66 -5.24 -29.49
C SER A 4 -8.31 -4.05 -30.38
N ASN A 5 -9.30 -3.42 -31.03
CA ASN A 5 -9.16 -2.17 -31.79
C ASN A 5 -8.81 -0.95 -30.91
N ARG A 6 -8.22 -1.15 -29.73
CA ARG A 6 -7.67 -0.08 -28.90
C ARG A 6 -6.20 0.05 -29.25
N CYS A 7 -5.81 1.19 -29.81
CA CYS A 7 -4.40 1.55 -29.93
C CYS A 7 -3.82 1.64 -28.52
N LEU A 8 -3.08 0.60 -28.11
CA LEU A 8 -2.45 0.54 -26.79
C LEU A 8 -1.17 1.37 -26.86
N ILE A 9 -1.16 2.55 -26.25
CA ILE A 9 0.10 3.27 -26.00
C ILE A 9 1.00 2.34 -25.18
N LYS A 10 2.27 2.23 -25.58
CA LYS A 10 3.25 1.43 -24.86
C LYS A 10 3.38 1.98 -23.43
N ARG A 11 3.03 1.17 -22.43
CA ARG A 11 3.08 1.53 -21.00
C ARG A 11 4.46 2.11 -20.67
N ASP A 12 4.53 3.41 -20.44
CA ASP A 12 5.71 4.06 -19.90
C ASP A 12 5.66 3.95 -18.38
N PHE A 13 6.19 2.84 -17.87
CA PHE A 13 6.38 2.62 -16.43
C PHE A 13 7.26 3.70 -15.79
N ASP A 14 8.09 4.37 -16.58
CA ASP A 14 9.03 5.40 -16.14
C ASP A 14 8.47 6.81 -16.33
N ALA A 15 7.26 6.99 -16.90
CA ALA A 15 6.58 8.30 -17.02
C ALA A 15 6.49 9.07 -15.69
N TRP A 16 6.58 8.35 -14.57
CA TRP A 16 6.58 8.88 -13.20
C TRP A 16 7.92 9.51 -12.77
N ALA A 17 9.02 9.18 -13.45
CA ALA A 17 10.39 9.52 -13.12
C ALA A 17 10.80 10.91 -13.67
N TYR A 18 10.17 11.40 -14.73
CA TYR A 18 10.75 12.50 -15.51
C TYR A 18 10.56 13.91 -14.95
N ASN A 19 9.73 14.11 -13.92
CA ASN A 19 9.62 15.41 -13.22
C ASN A 19 9.02 15.24 -11.80
N ILE A 20 9.87 15.12 -10.78
CA ILE A 20 9.44 15.04 -9.37
C ILE A 20 9.44 16.46 -8.77
N TYR A 21 8.25 16.98 -8.48
CA TYR A 21 8.09 18.16 -7.63
C TYR A 21 7.89 17.70 -6.18
N TRP A 22 8.96 17.78 -5.39
CA TRP A 22 8.95 17.41 -3.97
C TRP A 22 9.68 18.48 -3.15
N PRO A 23 9.11 19.68 -2.99
CA PRO A 23 9.72 20.72 -2.19
C PRO A 23 9.77 20.25 -0.73
N GLN A 24 10.96 19.97 -0.21
CA GLN A 24 11.23 19.57 1.18
C GLN A 24 10.95 20.73 2.15
N LYS A 25 9.69 21.15 2.23
CA LYS A 25 9.21 22.30 2.98
C LYS A 25 8.10 21.87 3.93
N LYS A 26 8.30 22.08 5.23
CA LYS A 26 7.43 21.55 6.28
C LYS A 26 5.96 21.94 6.11
N ALA A 27 5.70 23.17 5.67
CA ALA A 27 4.35 23.69 5.44
C ALA A 27 3.51 22.83 4.49
N PHE A 28 4.13 22.01 3.64
CA PHE A 28 3.46 21.24 2.60
C PHE A 28 3.52 19.72 2.82
N LEU A 29 4.30 19.23 3.79
CA LEU A 29 4.64 17.81 3.93
C LEU A 29 4.15 17.24 5.28
N PRO A 30 3.04 16.46 5.30
CA PRO A 30 2.37 16.03 6.53
C PRO A 30 3.22 15.29 7.56
N LEU A 31 4.13 14.42 7.13
CA LEU A 31 5.00 13.64 8.02
C LEU A 31 6.35 14.30 8.31
N MET A 32 6.69 15.39 7.63
CA MET A 32 7.96 16.07 7.83
C MET A 32 8.09 16.58 9.27
N GLY A 33 9.17 16.16 9.94
CA GLY A 33 9.42 16.38 11.37
C GLY A 33 8.68 15.44 12.33
N PHE A 34 7.76 14.60 11.84
CA PHE A 34 7.09 13.59 12.68
C PHE A 34 7.68 12.19 12.49
N ALA A 35 7.86 11.76 11.24
CA ALA A 35 8.44 10.47 10.90
C ALA A 35 9.35 10.55 9.67
N SER A 36 10.49 9.84 9.70
CA SER A 36 11.37 9.64 8.55
C SER A 36 11.59 8.16 8.27
N LEU A 37 11.85 7.84 7.00
CA LEU A 37 12.03 6.47 6.53
C LEU A 37 13.51 6.20 6.31
N THR A 38 14.00 5.12 6.90
CA THR A 38 15.39 4.67 6.78
C THR A 38 15.41 3.20 6.40
N VAL A 39 16.23 2.84 5.42
CA VAL A 39 16.49 1.46 5.06
C VAL A 39 17.96 1.16 5.25
N GLU A 40 18.27 -0.04 5.74
CA GLU A 40 19.65 -0.47 5.92
C GLU A 40 20.37 -0.58 4.57
N ASP A 41 19.77 -1.29 3.61
CA ASP A 41 20.29 -1.44 2.26
C ASP A 41 19.15 -1.62 1.25
N ILE A 42 19.39 -1.30 -0.02
CA ILE A 42 18.38 -1.43 -1.08
C ILE A 42 19.00 -1.91 -2.41
N LYS A 43 18.75 -3.19 -2.73
CA LYS A 43 19.43 -3.86 -3.86
C LYS A 43 18.73 -3.74 -5.21
N PHE A 44 17.43 -3.44 -5.22
CA PHE A 44 16.58 -3.47 -6.42
C PHE A 44 15.96 -2.10 -6.69
N ALA A 45 16.02 -1.65 -7.94
CA ALA A 45 15.43 -0.37 -8.37
C ALA A 45 13.94 -0.27 -8.08
N TYR A 46 13.21 -1.38 -8.23
CA TYR A 46 11.80 -1.43 -7.87
C TYR A 46 11.54 -1.07 -6.40
N ASN A 47 12.36 -1.56 -5.47
CA ASN A 47 12.24 -1.21 -4.06
C ASN A 47 12.62 0.26 -3.84
N ALA A 48 13.70 0.73 -4.46
CA ALA A 48 14.13 2.12 -4.38
C ALA A 48 12.99 3.09 -4.79
N TRP A 49 12.30 2.77 -5.88
CA TRP A 49 11.11 3.51 -6.33
C TRP A 49 9.93 3.44 -5.37
N CYS A 50 9.64 2.26 -4.83
CA CYS A 50 8.58 2.10 -3.83
C CYS A 50 8.86 2.92 -2.57
N LEU A 51 10.12 3.00 -2.13
CA LEU A 51 10.53 3.80 -0.96
C LEU A 51 10.31 5.29 -1.21
N LEU A 52 10.73 5.81 -2.37
CA LEU A 52 10.47 7.19 -2.74
C LEU A 52 8.96 7.49 -2.82
N ARG A 53 8.19 6.61 -3.47
CA ARG A 53 6.73 6.77 -3.59
C ARG A 53 6.06 6.83 -2.23
N LEU A 54 6.49 5.97 -1.32
CA LEU A 54 5.95 5.94 0.03
C LEU A 54 6.26 7.24 0.79
N ALA A 55 7.51 7.71 0.73
CA ALA A 55 7.93 8.96 1.36
C ALA A 55 7.19 10.17 0.76
N MET A 56 7.03 10.23 -0.56
CA MET A 56 6.29 11.29 -1.24
C MET A 56 4.80 11.27 -0.88
N PHE A 57 4.15 10.10 -0.93
CA PHE A 57 2.71 9.97 -0.68
C PHE A 57 2.32 10.50 0.70
N TYR A 58 3.07 10.12 1.74
CA TYR A 58 2.81 10.60 3.10
C TYR A 58 3.48 11.94 3.44
N GLY A 59 4.23 12.52 2.49
CA GLY A 59 5.00 13.75 2.67
C GLY A 59 5.99 13.67 3.83
N ALA A 60 6.85 12.66 3.79
CA ALA A 60 8.03 12.56 4.66
C ALA A 60 9.21 13.34 4.07
N THR A 61 10.33 13.37 4.78
CA THR A 61 11.61 13.85 4.24
C THR A 61 12.19 12.84 3.23
N HIS A 62 13.23 13.24 2.49
CA HIS A 62 14.03 12.29 1.70
C HIS A 62 14.43 11.07 2.57
N PRO A 63 14.15 9.83 2.11
CA PRO A 63 14.51 8.63 2.85
C PRO A 63 16.03 8.47 2.94
N LYS A 64 16.47 7.81 4.01
CA LYS A 64 17.88 7.46 4.21
C LYS A 64 18.16 6.02 3.80
N VAL A 65 19.36 5.80 3.28
CA VAL A 65 19.96 4.50 3.03
C VAL A 65 21.27 4.45 3.79
N LEU A 66 21.41 3.50 4.72
CA LEU A 66 22.60 3.39 5.55
C LEU A 66 23.80 2.88 4.75
N SER A 67 23.57 1.91 3.87
CA SER A 67 24.61 1.34 3.01
C SER A 67 25.14 2.37 1.98
N PRO A 68 26.37 2.18 1.48
CA PRO A 68 26.93 3.01 0.41
C PRO A 68 26.48 2.58 -0.99
N LEU A 69 25.57 1.61 -1.12
CA LEU A 69 25.03 1.13 -2.40
C LEU A 69 26.07 0.65 -3.43
N VAL A 70 27.28 0.29 -2.99
CA VAL A 70 28.38 -0.17 -3.86
C VAL A 70 28.16 -1.56 -4.45
N ASN A 71 27.35 -2.42 -3.81
CA ASN A 71 27.06 -3.80 -4.24
C ASN A 71 25.63 -3.96 -4.77
N CYS A 72 25.14 -2.90 -5.41
CA CYS A 72 23.81 -2.87 -6.00
C CYS A 72 23.70 -3.79 -7.22
N THR A 73 22.50 -4.30 -7.50
CA THR A 73 22.28 -5.07 -8.74
C THR A 73 22.42 -4.15 -9.96
N PRO A 74 22.75 -4.67 -11.17
CA PRO A 74 22.87 -3.83 -12.38
C PRO A 74 21.65 -2.96 -12.69
N SER A 75 20.46 -3.35 -12.21
CA SER A 75 19.24 -2.52 -12.32
C SER A 75 19.29 -1.21 -11.54
N MET A 76 20.15 -1.13 -10.53
CA MET A 76 20.45 0.03 -9.68
C MET A 76 21.69 0.83 -10.15
N ASP A 77 22.33 0.43 -11.26
CA ASP A 77 23.49 1.13 -11.82
C ASP A 77 23.09 2.51 -12.42
N ILE A 78 23.81 3.55 -12.02
CA ILE A 78 23.50 4.98 -12.23
C ILE A 78 23.46 5.36 -13.72
N ILE A 79 24.07 4.56 -14.60
CA ILE A 79 24.15 4.79 -16.04
C ILE A 79 22.76 4.86 -16.71
N HIS A 80 21.72 4.29 -16.09
CA HIS A 80 20.34 4.37 -16.57
C HIS A 80 19.50 5.34 -15.70
N GLY A 81 18.89 6.34 -16.34
CA GLY A 81 18.36 7.57 -15.71
C GLY A 81 17.38 7.41 -14.53
N GLY A 82 16.80 6.24 -14.29
CA GLY A 82 15.95 5.98 -13.12
C GLY A 82 16.70 6.03 -11.79
N ASN A 83 17.98 5.68 -11.76
CA ASN A 83 18.76 5.64 -10.52
C ASN A 83 19.24 7.04 -10.08
N ARG A 84 19.48 7.95 -11.02
CA ARG A 84 19.81 9.36 -10.73
C ARG A 84 18.76 10.01 -9.83
N ILE A 85 17.48 9.75 -10.10
CA ILE A 85 16.36 10.34 -9.35
C ILE A 85 16.33 9.80 -7.92
N PHE A 86 16.63 8.52 -7.75
CA PHE A 86 16.78 7.94 -6.41
C PHE A 86 17.87 8.66 -5.61
N TYR A 87 19.07 8.82 -6.17
CA TYR A 87 20.16 9.54 -5.50
C TYR A 87 19.84 11.02 -5.26
N MET A 88 19.09 11.68 -6.15
CA MET A 88 18.65 13.07 -5.95
C MET A 88 17.67 13.24 -4.77
N HIS A 89 16.89 12.20 -4.49
CA HIS A 89 15.80 12.24 -3.51
C HIS A 89 15.99 11.25 -2.34
N SER A 90 17.21 10.80 -2.09
CA SER A 90 17.57 9.97 -0.94
C SER A 90 18.91 10.41 -0.36
N GLN A 91 19.11 10.08 0.92
CA GLN A 91 20.36 10.33 1.64
C GLN A 91 21.10 9.01 1.80
N VAL A 92 22.14 8.80 1.00
CA VAL A 92 22.93 7.55 0.97
C VAL A 92 24.14 7.67 1.89
N SER A 93 24.59 6.56 2.49
CA SER A 93 25.70 6.53 3.47
C SER A 93 25.50 7.47 4.65
N THR A 94 24.24 7.66 5.05
CA THR A 94 23.89 8.57 6.15
C THR A 94 23.61 7.77 7.41
N PRO A 95 24.24 8.07 8.55
CA PRO A 95 24.02 7.32 9.79
C PRO A 95 22.62 7.54 10.37
N LEU A 96 22.25 6.67 11.32
CA LEU A 96 21.05 6.83 12.14
C LEU A 96 21.08 8.18 12.87
N SER A 97 19.91 8.78 13.06
CA SER A 97 19.79 10.06 13.75
C SER A 97 20.08 9.92 15.24
N GLN A 98 20.89 10.83 15.77
CA GLN A 98 21.15 10.91 17.21
C GLN A 98 20.00 11.54 18.01
N ARG A 99 19.09 12.27 17.34
CA ARG A 99 18.01 13.02 18.00
C ARG A 99 16.65 12.32 17.94
N LYS A 100 16.41 11.53 16.90
CA LYS A 100 15.12 10.86 16.70
C LYS A 100 15.02 9.59 17.53
N ILE A 101 13.80 9.23 17.89
CA ILE A 101 13.49 7.89 18.40
C ILE A 101 13.57 6.91 17.23
N LYS A 102 14.41 5.90 17.35
CA LYS A 102 14.76 4.93 16.31
C LYS A 102 13.94 3.66 16.52
N VAL A 103 13.13 3.33 15.53
CA VAL A 103 12.15 2.23 15.61
C VAL A 103 12.45 1.24 14.50
N ALA A 104 12.94 0.06 14.88
CA ALA A 104 13.26 -1.03 13.96
C ALA A 104 12.01 -1.87 13.65
N LEU A 105 11.72 -2.06 12.37
CA LEU A 105 10.83 -3.11 11.88
C LEU A 105 11.64 -4.40 11.72
N THR A 106 11.66 -5.21 12.78
CA THR A 106 12.47 -6.42 12.83
C THR A 106 11.61 -7.60 13.27
N PRO A 107 11.06 -8.37 12.31
CA PRO A 107 10.28 -9.55 12.65
C PRO A 107 11.18 -10.56 13.38
N CYS A 108 10.63 -11.26 14.37
CA CYS A 108 11.31 -12.29 15.17
C CYS A 108 12.30 -11.80 16.26
N HIS A 109 12.37 -10.50 16.58
CA HIS A 109 13.16 -10.05 17.74
C HIS A 109 12.40 -10.33 19.06
N PRO A 110 13.04 -10.93 20.10
CA PRO A 110 12.34 -11.30 21.34
C PRO A 110 11.67 -10.14 22.08
N GLY A 111 12.24 -8.93 21.98
CA GLY A 111 11.67 -7.71 22.53
C GLY A 111 10.81 -6.92 21.54
N ALA A 112 10.41 -7.51 20.42
CA ALA A 112 9.55 -6.82 19.46
C ALA A 112 8.13 -6.69 19.99
N GLN A 113 7.56 -5.49 19.91
CA GLN A 113 6.16 -5.22 20.27
C GLN A 113 5.27 -5.03 19.04
N LEU A 114 3.97 -5.11 19.25
CA LEU A 114 2.97 -4.89 18.20
C LEU A 114 3.06 -3.47 17.64
N LEU A 115 3.14 -3.37 16.30
CA LEU A 115 3.21 -2.10 15.60
C LEU A 115 1.99 -1.19 15.86
N GLN A 116 0.79 -1.78 15.98
CA GLN A 116 -0.47 -1.06 16.22
C GLN A 116 -0.55 -0.47 17.63
N SER A 117 0.05 -1.14 18.61
CA SER A 117 0.09 -0.69 20.01
C SER A 117 1.16 0.36 20.27
N PHE A 118 2.08 0.59 19.33
CA PHE A 118 3.19 1.51 19.52
C PHE A 118 2.71 2.97 19.71
N PRO A 119 3.18 3.69 20.74
CA PRO A 119 2.76 5.06 21.03
C PRO A 119 3.48 6.08 20.13
N TRP A 120 3.18 6.05 18.82
CA TRP A 120 3.80 6.90 17.79
C TRP A 120 3.93 8.38 18.16
N GLU A 121 2.86 8.97 18.69
CA GLU A 121 2.86 10.40 19.05
C GLU A 121 3.79 10.69 20.22
N THR A 122 3.71 9.92 21.31
CA THR A 122 4.59 10.05 22.47
C THR A 122 6.05 9.84 22.07
N ALA A 123 6.33 8.84 21.24
CA ALA A 123 7.67 8.58 20.71
C ALA A 123 8.17 9.75 19.84
N ALA A 124 7.31 10.32 18.99
CA ALA A 124 7.67 11.50 18.20
C ALA A 124 7.99 12.71 19.08
N GLN A 125 7.20 12.95 20.13
CA GLN A 125 7.43 14.03 21.10
C GLN A 125 8.75 13.84 21.86
N GLN A 126 9.07 12.61 22.29
CA GLN A 126 10.36 12.27 22.89
C GLN A 126 11.52 12.53 21.92
N GLY A 127 11.30 12.29 20.63
CA GLY A 127 12.22 12.64 19.54
C GLY A 127 12.22 14.14 19.17
N GLY A 128 11.62 15.01 19.98
CA GLY A 128 11.63 16.47 19.79
C GLY A 128 10.54 17.04 18.87
N TRP A 129 9.57 16.23 18.42
CA TRP A 129 8.46 16.75 17.60
C TRP A 129 7.59 17.71 18.43
N GLY A 130 7.32 18.91 17.86
CA GLY A 130 6.53 19.96 18.51
C GLY A 130 7.34 20.93 19.38
N SER A 131 8.67 20.82 19.39
CA SER A 131 9.58 21.80 20.00
C SER A 131 9.87 22.99 19.07
N THR A 132 10.22 24.15 19.62
CA THR A 132 10.42 25.41 18.88
C THR A 132 11.74 25.52 18.10
N GLU A 133 12.64 24.53 18.21
CA GLU A 133 13.97 24.56 17.58
C GLU A 133 14.07 23.62 16.36
N GLY A 134 14.45 24.15 15.20
CA GLY A 134 15.05 23.41 14.07
C GLY A 134 14.33 22.12 13.65
N ASP A 135 13.23 22.29 12.92
CA ASP A 135 12.03 21.45 12.97
C ASP A 135 12.00 20.19 12.07
N ASP A 136 13.14 19.83 11.46
CA ASP A 136 13.22 18.79 10.41
C ASP A 136 13.93 17.49 10.86
N ASN A 137 14.78 17.56 11.89
CA ASN A 137 15.50 16.39 12.44
C ASN A 137 14.97 15.94 13.80
N CYS A 138 13.65 15.94 13.93
CA CYS A 138 12.91 15.48 15.11
C CYS A 138 11.92 14.35 14.74
N GLY A 139 11.26 13.81 15.75
CA GLY A 139 10.26 12.76 15.62
C GLY A 139 10.83 11.33 15.65
N VAL A 140 10.21 10.44 14.89
CA VAL A 140 10.55 9.03 14.81
C VAL A 140 11.32 8.72 13.53
N GLU A 141 12.33 7.87 13.63
CA GLU A 141 13.03 7.29 12.50
C GLU A 141 12.63 5.81 12.38
N ILE A 142 11.85 5.49 11.34
CA ILE A 142 11.39 4.12 11.06
C ILE A 142 12.47 3.44 10.23
N ILE A 143 13.06 2.40 10.80
CA ILE A 143 14.21 1.70 10.23
C ILE A 143 13.81 0.31 9.82
N LEU A 144 14.20 -0.09 8.62
CA LEU A 144 13.91 -1.39 8.08
C LEU A 144 15.16 -2.04 7.50
N GLY A 145 15.39 -3.29 7.92
CA GLY A 145 16.45 -4.13 7.39
C GLY A 145 16.15 -4.65 5.98
N MET A 146 17.03 -5.47 5.48
CA MET A 146 16.86 -6.13 4.18
C MET A 146 15.80 -7.23 4.22
N GLU A 147 15.47 -7.85 3.08
CA GLU A 147 14.57 -9.02 3.02
C GLU A 147 15.03 -10.19 3.91
N ASN A 148 16.33 -10.26 4.24
CA ASN A 148 16.90 -11.28 5.14
C ASN A 148 16.97 -10.85 6.61
N GLY A 149 16.45 -9.67 6.95
CA GLY A 149 16.52 -9.08 8.28
C GLY A 149 17.45 -7.88 8.38
N MET A 150 17.59 -7.38 9.60
CA MET A 150 18.41 -6.23 9.96
C MET A 150 19.73 -6.69 10.59
N SER A 151 20.85 -6.01 10.31
CA SER A 151 22.10 -6.31 11.00
C SER A 151 22.06 -5.99 12.49
N GLU A 152 22.91 -6.68 13.25
CA GLU A 152 23.03 -6.49 14.69
C GLU A 152 23.46 -5.06 15.05
N GLU A 153 24.35 -4.47 14.26
CA GLU A 153 24.83 -3.09 14.46
C GLU A 153 23.69 -2.08 14.35
N VAL A 154 22.90 -2.15 13.27
CA VAL A 154 21.76 -1.25 13.06
C VAL A 154 20.69 -1.48 14.13
N ARG A 155 20.44 -2.74 14.49
CA ARG A 155 19.46 -3.12 15.50
C ARG A 155 19.85 -2.61 16.89
N ALA A 156 21.12 -2.72 17.28
CA ALA A 156 21.64 -2.20 18.54
C ALA A 156 21.54 -0.67 18.63
N GLY A 157 21.55 0.02 17.49
CA GLY A 157 21.29 1.45 17.40
C GLY A 157 19.82 1.85 17.51
N CYS A 158 18.86 0.92 17.59
CA CYS A 158 17.44 1.23 17.65
C CYS A 158 16.89 1.23 19.09
N ASP A 159 15.99 2.16 19.40
CA ASP A 159 15.37 2.30 20.72
C ASP A 159 14.22 1.29 20.91
N TYR A 160 13.51 0.95 19.83
CA TYR A 160 12.39 0.01 19.84
C TYR A 160 12.46 -0.97 18.68
N CYS A 161 11.96 -2.19 18.92
CA CYS A 161 11.74 -3.20 17.88
C CYS A 161 10.23 -3.44 17.74
N LEU A 162 9.70 -3.39 16.52
CA LEU A 162 8.28 -3.61 16.22
C LEU A 162 8.09 -4.72 15.19
N TYR A 163 6.92 -5.34 15.19
CA TYR A 163 6.51 -6.29 14.16
C TYR A 163 5.06 -6.05 13.69
N VAL A 164 4.80 -6.44 12.44
CA VAL A 164 3.44 -6.51 11.87
C VAL A 164 2.88 -7.91 12.14
N PRO A 165 1.74 -8.04 12.82
CA PRO A 165 1.07 -9.33 13.00
C PRO A 165 0.70 -9.98 11.68
N GLN A 166 0.92 -11.29 11.61
CA GLN A 166 0.55 -12.12 10.47
C GLN A 166 -0.57 -13.06 10.86
N TYR A 167 -1.37 -13.44 9.89
CA TYR A 167 -2.52 -14.33 10.05
C TYR A 167 -2.38 -15.58 9.19
N GLY A 168 -1.62 -15.44 8.11
CA GLY A 168 -1.32 -16.46 7.14
C GLY A 168 -0.18 -17.38 7.54
N SER A 169 0.43 -17.94 6.50
CA SER A 169 1.64 -18.76 6.57
C SER A 169 2.61 -18.32 5.47
N VAL A 170 3.78 -18.95 5.33
CA VAL A 170 4.70 -18.76 4.20
C VAL A 170 5.18 -17.31 4.02
N GLY A 171 6.33 -17.02 4.64
CA GLY A 171 7.15 -15.84 4.40
C GLY A 171 6.63 -14.59 5.11
N SER A 172 7.55 -13.72 5.51
CA SER A 172 7.18 -12.39 6.01
C SER A 172 6.59 -11.52 4.89
N LEU A 173 6.00 -10.37 5.22
CA LEU A 173 5.72 -9.32 4.23
C LEU A 173 6.97 -8.96 3.42
N SER A 174 6.80 -8.44 2.20
CA SER A 174 7.93 -7.77 1.55
C SER A 174 8.39 -6.59 2.39
N MET A 175 9.68 -6.29 2.34
CA MET A 175 10.31 -5.19 3.08
C MET A 175 9.44 -3.92 3.00
N LEU A 176 9.15 -3.43 1.80
CA LEU A 176 8.42 -2.18 1.67
C LEU A 176 6.92 -2.27 1.94
N SER A 177 6.32 -3.46 1.91
CA SER A 177 4.95 -3.63 2.42
C SER A 177 4.91 -3.43 3.94
N ALA A 178 5.91 -3.93 4.67
CA ALA A 178 6.03 -3.68 6.11
C ALA A 178 6.29 -2.19 6.41
N MET A 179 7.18 -1.53 5.64
CA MET A 179 7.39 -0.07 5.75
C MET A 179 6.09 0.70 5.49
N ALA A 180 5.32 0.32 4.47
CA ALA A 180 4.08 1.01 4.11
C ALA A 180 3.05 0.99 5.25
N ILE A 181 2.91 -0.15 5.93
CA ILE A 181 2.05 -0.28 7.11
C ILE A 181 2.55 0.61 8.26
N ALA A 182 3.85 0.56 8.58
CA ALA A 182 4.41 1.36 9.67
C ALA A 182 4.25 2.86 9.46
N VAL A 183 4.59 3.34 8.26
CA VAL A 183 4.45 4.75 7.90
C VAL A 183 2.98 5.16 7.89
N HIS A 184 2.08 4.30 7.44
CA HIS A 184 0.64 4.55 7.50
C HIS A 184 0.14 4.72 8.93
N LEU A 185 0.55 3.85 9.86
CA LEU A 185 0.15 3.96 11.27
C LEU A 185 0.75 5.20 11.95
N ALA A 186 2.00 5.55 11.64
CA ALA A 186 2.59 6.81 12.08
C ALA A 186 1.79 8.02 11.53
N PHE A 187 1.38 7.97 10.27
CA PHE A 187 0.53 8.99 9.65
C PHE A 187 -0.85 9.09 10.32
N CYS A 188 -1.49 7.96 10.64
CA CYS A 188 -2.75 7.95 11.39
C CYS A 188 -2.58 8.64 12.74
N ALA A 189 -1.54 8.28 13.49
CA ALA A 189 -1.26 8.84 14.82
C ALA A 189 -1.02 10.36 14.79
N ARG A 190 -0.41 10.88 13.72
CA ARG A 190 -0.21 12.33 13.53
C ARG A 190 -1.52 13.13 13.40
N TRP A 191 -2.60 12.49 12.96
CA TRP A 191 -3.91 13.11 12.70
C TRP A 191 -4.99 12.73 13.70
N MET A 192 -4.72 11.80 14.63
CA MET A 192 -5.64 11.50 15.73
C MET A 192 -5.84 12.76 16.58
N ARG A 193 -7.11 13.17 16.76
CA ARG A 193 -7.46 14.34 17.57
C ARG A 193 -7.18 14.06 19.03
N ARG A 194 -6.36 14.91 19.67
CA ARG A 194 -6.37 15.04 21.14
C ARG A 194 -7.69 15.68 21.56
N GLY A 195 -8.62 14.92 22.13
CA GLY A 195 -9.68 15.53 22.94
C GLY A 195 -11.13 15.08 22.76
N THR A 196 -11.46 13.98 22.10
CA THR A 196 -12.83 13.43 22.16
C THR A 196 -12.79 11.92 22.29
N GLU A 197 -13.10 11.47 23.51
CA GLU A 197 -13.21 10.09 23.96
C GLU A 197 -11.96 9.22 23.75
N VAL A 198 -11.78 8.25 24.63
CA VAL A 198 -10.76 7.22 24.48
C VAL A 198 -11.18 6.41 23.24
N ASN A 199 -10.76 6.85 22.05
CA ASN A 199 -10.80 5.96 20.88
C ASN A 199 -9.81 4.85 21.20
N GLU A 200 -10.33 3.75 21.73
CA GLU A 200 -9.60 2.49 21.87
C GLU A 200 -8.97 2.19 20.51
N ARG A 201 -7.65 2.29 20.44
CA ARG A 201 -6.91 1.99 19.22
C ARG A 201 -7.22 0.56 18.84
N LEU A 202 -7.39 0.31 17.54
CA LEU A 202 -7.54 -1.05 17.05
C LEU A 202 -6.28 -1.87 17.32
N VAL A 203 -6.42 -2.89 18.18
CA VAL A 203 -5.32 -3.83 18.49
C VAL A 203 -5.66 -5.18 17.87
N PRO A 204 -4.76 -5.77 17.06
CA PRO A 204 -4.97 -7.10 16.52
C PRO A 204 -4.82 -8.16 17.61
N PHE A 205 -5.70 -9.16 17.64
CA PHE A 205 -5.72 -10.21 18.67
C PHE A 205 -5.45 -11.61 18.12
N LEU A 206 -5.86 -11.89 16.88
CA LEU A 206 -5.72 -13.22 16.27
C LEU A 206 -4.42 -13.35 15.46
N GLY A 207 -3.77 -12.23 15.13
CA GLY A 207 -2.50 -12.22 14.43
C GLY A 207 -1.31 -12.58 15.34
N HIS A 208 -0.35 -13.32 14.83
CA HIS A 208 0.86 -13.73 15.53
C HIS A 208 2.11 -12.99 15.04
N MET A 209 3.17 -12.97 15.85
CA MET A 209 4.47 -12.48 15.42
C MET A 209 5.02 -13.37 14.29
N PRO A 210 5.63 -12.81 13.23
CA PRO A 210 6.24 -13.60 12.17
C PRO A 210 7.28 -14.57 12.72
N LEU A 211 7.34 -15.79 12.18
CA LEU A 211 8.26 -16.85 12.61
C LEU A 211 9.27 -17.25 11.52
N SER A 212 9.51 -16.38 10.54
CA SER A 212 10.24 -16.72 9.30
C SER A 212 11.76 -16.80 9.43
N SER A 213 12.37 -16.42 10.55
CA SER A 213 13.84 -16.39 10.70
C SER A 213 14.28 -16.72 12.14
N ASP A 214 15.33 -17.52 12.33
CA ASP A 214 16.06 -17.70 13.60
C ASP A 214 17.42 -17.02 13.50
N ALA A 215 17.90 -16.42 14.58
CA ALA A 215 19.29 -15.97 14.70
C ALA A 215 20.31 -17.13 14.55
N ASN A 216 19.87 -18.37 14.72
CA ASN A 216 20.71 -19.57 14.71
C ASN A 216 20.83 -20.27 13.33
N GLY A 217 20.24 -19.73 12.25
CA GLY A 217 20.50 -20.22 10.88
C GLY A 217 20.11 -21.69 10.61
N THR A 218 19.17 -22.25 11.37
CA THR A 218 18.76 -23.67 11.34
C THR A 218 17.96 -24.08 10.10
N ILE A 219 17.56 -23.14 9.23
CA ILE A 219 16.72 -23.41 8.07
C ILE A 219 17.58 -23.44 6.80
N ALA A 220 17.58 -24.58 6.11
CA ALA A 220 18.31 -24.76 4.87
C ALA A 220 17.70 -23.91 3.72
N PRO A 221 18.53 -23.27 2.86
CA PRO A 221 18.09 -22.35 1.80
C PRO A 221 17.21 -22.98 0.70
N CYS A 222 17.02 -24.30 0.69
CA CYS A 222 16.29 -25.04 -0.33
C CYS A 222 14.81 -25.30 0.01
N THR A 223 14.32 -24.87 1.17
CA THR A 223 12.90 -24.99 1.55
C THR A 223 12.16 -23.68 1.28
N LEU A 224 10.92 -23.76 0.80
CA LEU A 224 10.02 -22.58 0.72
C LEU A 224 10.02 -21.88 2.09
N PRO A 225 9.87 -20.55 2.17
CA PRO A 225 9.98 -19.82 3.43
C PRO A 225 8.73 -20.07 4.29
N HIS A 226 8.53 -21.29 4.76
CA HIS A 226 7.51 -21.60 5.74
C HIS A 226 7.91 -20.97 7.06
N GLU A 227 6.90 -20.61 7.85
CA GLU A 227 7.11 -20.40 9.28
C GLU A 227 7.72 -21.67 9.86
N LYS A 228 8.62 -21.57 10.85
CA LYS A 228 9.36 -22.73 11.37
C LYS A 228 8.46 -23.89 11.78
N ASN A 229 7.36 -23.57 12.45
CA ASN A 229 6.33 -24.50 12.87
C ASN A 229 5.56 -25.14 11.70
N LEU A 230 5.71 -24.65 10.47
CA LEU A 230 5.02 -25.12 9.27
C LEU A 230 5.95 -25.81 8.25
N ILE A 231 7.26 -25.87 8.50
CA ILE A 231 8.25 -26.47 7.57
C ILE A 231 7.94 -27.94 7.28
N HIS A 232 7.42 -28.67 8.26
CA HIS A 232 7.14 -30.11 8.14
C HIS A 232 5.77 -30.43 7.53
N PHE A 233 4.95 -29.41 7.25
CA PHE A 233 3.62 -29.60 6.69
C PHE A 233 3.65 -29.52 5.16
N SER A 234 2.84 -30.35 4.52
CA SER A 234 2.54 -30.24 3.09
C SER A 234 1.74 -28.97 2.80
N ASN A 235 1.78 -28.52 1.54
CA ASN A 235 0.97 -27.38 1.10
C ASN A 235 -0.54 -27.60 1.33
N GLU A 236 -1.03 -28.83 1.32
CA GLU A 236 -2.44 -29.15 1.58
C GLU A 236 -2.79 -29.00 3.06
N GLU A 237 -1.95 -29.52 3.95
CA GLU A 237 -2.15 -29.34 5.40
C GLU A 237 -2.05 -27.88 5.81
N ILE A 238 -1.13 -27.11 5.19
CA ILE A 238 -1.06 -25.66 5.40
C ILE A 238 -2.36 -24.98 4.96
N ARG A 239 -2.91 -25.37 3.80
CA ARG A 239 -4.20 -24.82 3.34
C ARG A 239 -5.34 -25.13 4.31
N ALA A 240 -5.38 -26.36 4.85
CA ALA A 240 -6.36 -26.76 5.84
C ALA A 240 -6.23 -25.95 7.14
N LEU A 241 -5.02 -25.80 7.67
CA LEU A 241 -4.74 -24.97 8.85
C LEU A 241 -5.16 -23.51 8.64
N LEU A 242 -4.83 -22.93 7.48
CA LEU A 242 -5.23 -21.56 7.16
C LEU A 242 -6.76 -21.41 7.05
N ALA A 243 -7.44 -22.43 6.53
CA ALA A 243 -8.90 -22.47 6.45
C ALA A 243 -9.54 -22.56 7.84
N GLU A 244 -8.99 -23.37 8.74
CA GLU A 244 -9.42 -23.45 10.14
C GLU A 244 -9.26 -22.10 10.85
N ARG A 245 -8.08 -21.45 10.73
CA ARG A 245 -7.87 -20.10 11.27
C ARG A 245 -8.90 -19.09 10.74
N ARG A 246 -9.26 -19.18 9.46
CA ARG A 246 -10.28 -18.31 8.84
C ARG A 246 -11.65 -18.43 9.50
N GLN A 247 -12.00 -19.58 10.09
CA GLN A 247 -13.29 -19.77 10.76
C GLN A 247 -13.46 -18.90 12.01
N GLN A 248 -12.36 -18.43 12.61
CA GLN A 248 -12.38 -17.56 13.78
C GLN A 248 -12.72 -16.10 13.41
N TYR A 249 -12.58 -15.72 12.14
CA TYR A 249 -12.84 -14.35 11.70
C TYR A 249 -14.33 -14.12 11.48
N ARG A 250 -14.86 -13.04 12.06
CA ARG A 250 -16.26 -12.61 11.84
C ARG A 250 -16.58 -12.37 10.37
N MET A 251 -15.59 -11.93 9.59
CA MET A 251 -15.70 -11.73 8.15
C MET A 251 -14.46 -12.23 7.41
N GLN A 252 -14.67 -12.78 6.22
CA GLN A 252 -13.59 -13.18 5.33
C GLN A 252 -13.05 -11.99 4.53
N LEU A 253 -11.78 -12.08 4.15
CA LEU A 253 -11.15 -11.15 3.20
C LEU A 253 -10.72 -11.91 1.97
N SER A 254 -10.94 -11.32 0.80
CA SER A 254 -10.41 -11.80 -0.48
C SER A 254 -9.96 -10.61 -1.32
N VAL A 255 -9.08 -10.86 -2.28
CA VAL A 255 -8.52 -9.81 -3.13
C VAL A 255 -8.86 -10.11 -4.58
N MET A 256 -9.30 -9.08 -5.31
CA MET A 256 -9.47 -9.14 -6.76
C MET A 256 -8.51 -8.16 -7.40
N VAL A 257 -7.74 -8.60 -8.39
CA VAL A 257 -6.80 -7.75 -9.13
C VAL A 257 -7.24 -7.64 -10.58
N TYR A 258 -7.33 -6.41 -11.07
CA TYR A 258 -7.53 -6.13 -12.48
C TYR A 258 -6.18 -6.17 -13.23
N ASN A 259 -6.02 -7.04 -14.22
CA ASN A 259 -4.75 -7.26 -14.91
C ASN A 259 -4.88 -7.16 -16.44
N GLU A 260 -5.21 -6.00 -16.98
CA GLU A 260 -5.37 -5.78 -18.43
C GLU A 260 -4.02 -5.49 -19.11
N PHE A 261 -3.12 -4.76 -18.45
CA PHE A 261 -1.84 -4.30 -19.00
C PHE A 261 -0.62 -5.05 -18.47
N GLY A 262 -0.82 -6.09 -17.65
CA GLY A 262 0.26 -6.91 -17.13
C GLY A 262 0.92 -6.29 -15.89
N ASP A 263 0.15 -6.18 -14.80
CA ASP A 263 0.60 -5.62 -13.54
C ASP A 263 1.78 -6.43 -12.97
N ARG A 264 2.85 -5.72 -12.60
CA ARG A 264 4.08 -6.31 -12.03
C ARG A 264 3.95 -6.57 -10.52
N ASN A 265 2.96 -5.97 -9.87
CA ASN A 265 2.77 -6.01 -8.42
C ASN A 265 1.98 -7.24 -7.94
N ILE A 266 1.35 -8.01 -8.82
CA ILE A 266 0.44 -9.12 -8.45
C ILE A 266 1.10 -10.14 -7.54
N GLY A 267 2.38 -10.47 -7.75
CA GLY A 267 3.12 -11.37 -6.86
C GLY A 267 3.22 -10.82 -5.42
N ALA A 268 3.48 -9.52 -5.26
CA ALA A 268 3.54 -8.89 -3.95
C ALA A 268 2.15 -8.74 -3.32
N ILE A 269 1.12 -8.44 -4.12
CA ILE A 269 -0.29 -8.43 -3.66
C ILE A 269 -0.69 -9.82 -3.14
N MET A 270 -0.32 -10.88 -3.85
CA MET A 270 -0.54 -12.27 -3.43
C MET A 270 0.16 -12.58 -2.10
N ARG A 271 1.40 -12.10 -1.91
CA ARG A 271 2.15 -12.23 -0.65
C ARG A 271 1.41 -11.53 0.49
N ASN A 272 0.93 -10.30 0.28
CA ASN A 272 0.15 -9.55 1.27
C ASN A 272 -1.18 -10.23 1.60
N ALA A 273 -1.93 -10.67 0.58
CA ALA A 273 -3.19 -11.39 0.74
C ALA A 273 -3.00 -12.64 1.60
N ASN A 274 -1.93 -13.40 1.33
CA ASN A 274 -1.60 -14.57 2.10
C ASN A 274 -1.21 -14.22 3.55
N VAL A 275 -0.38 -13.20 3.79
CA VAL A 275 -0.01 -12.74 5.15
C VAL A 275 -1.24 -12.40 6.00
N PHE A 276 -2.26 -11.76 5.44
CA PHE A 276 -3.50 -11.42 6.15
C PHE A 276 -4.59 -12.51 6.05
N ASN A 277 -4.18 -13.73 5.68
CA ASN A 277 -5.01 -14.92 5.54
C ASN A 277 -6.29 -14.68 4.73
N CYS A 278 -6.15 -14.07 3.56
CA CYS A 278 -7.24 -13.95 2.60
C CYS A 278 -7.66 -15.34 2.10
N GLU A 279 -8.95 -15.52 1.82
CA GLU A 279 -9.48 -16.79 1.35
C GLU A 279 -9.04 -17.08 -0.09
N GLU A 280 -9.08 -16.07 -0.96
CA GLU A 280 -8.65 -16.21 -2.35
C GLU A 280 -8.14 -14.91 -2.99
N LEU A 281 -7.43 -15.10 -4.11
CA LEU A 281 -7.02 -14.06 -5.04
C LEU A 281 -7.67 -14.31 -6.41
N ILE A 282 -8.53 -13.40 -6.85
CA ILE A 282 -9.13 -13.41 -8.19
C ILE A 282 -8.32 -12.50 -9.10
N VAL A 283 -7.86 -13.01 -10.25
CA VAL A 283 -7.18 -12.20 -11.27
C VAL A 283 -8.07 -12.08 -12.50
N LEU A 284 -8.49 -10.85 -12.81
CA LEU A 284 -9.28 -10.54 -14.02
C LEU A 284 -8.38 -10.28 -15.23
N ASN A 285 -8.90 -10.50 -16.43
CA ASN A 285 -8.22 -10.34 -17.71
C ASN A 285 -7.02 -11.29 -17.90
N ARG A 286 -5.79 -10.79 -17.84
CA ARG A 286 -4.60 -11.58 -18.16
C ARG A 286 -4.27 -12.55 -17.04
N ARG A 287 -4.08 -13.82 -17.41
CA ARG A 287 -3.67 -14.86 -16.46
C ARG A 287 -2.19 -14.83 -16.11
N LYS A 288 -1.36 -14.35 -17.04
CA LYS A 288 0.10 -14.36 -16.90
C LYS A 288 0.56 -13.11 -16.14
N PHE A 289 1.24 -13.32 -15.02
CA PHE A 289 1.91 -12.29 -14.24
C PHE A 289 3.21 -12.82 -13.63
N ASN A 290 4.06 -11.92 -13.14
CA ASN A 290 5.32 -12.31 -12.50
C ASN A 290 5.06 -12.83 -11.08
N ARG A 291 5.33 -14.13 -10.85
CA ARG A 291 5.14 -14.79 -9.55
C ARG A 291 6.34 -14.66 -8.61
N ARG A 292 7.48 -14.08 -9.04
CA ARG A 292 8.69 -14.00 -8.19
C ARG A 292 8.41 -13.29 -6.86
N GLY A 293 7.62 -12.22 -6.89
CA GLY A 293 7.23 -11.48 -5.68
C GLY A 293 6.31 -12.24 -4.73
N ALA A 294 5.74 -13.38 -5.16
CA ALA A 294 4.89 -14.22 -4.31
C ALA A 294 5.69 -15.11 -3.36
N VAL A 295 6.98 -15.37 -3.64
CA VAL A 295 7.88 -16.13 -2.73
C VAL A 295 7.25 -17.42 -2.19
N GLY A 296 6.61 -18.20 -3.07
CA GLY A 296 5.97 -19.48 -2.70
C GLY A 296 4.50 -19.41 -2.28
N THR A 297 3.95 -18.23 -1.98
CA THR A 297 2.54 -18.10 -1.51
C THR A 297 1.52 -18.58 -2.54
N HIS A 298 1.84 -18.54 -3.84
CA HIS A 298 1.03 -19.12 -4.91
C HIS A 298 0.76 -20.62 -4.79
N HIS A 299 1.49 -21.34 -3.93
CA HIS A 299 1.20 -22.74 -3.63
C HIS A 299 0.11 -22.91 -2.57
N VAL A 300 -0.10 -21.94 -1.69
CA VAL A 300 -1.03 -22.07 -0.55
C VAL A 300 -2.24 -21.15 -0.68
N LEU A 301 -2.13 -20.01 -1.34
CA LEU A 301 -3.27 -19.12 -1.60
C LEU A 301 -4.06 -19.58 -2.84
N THR A 302 -5.36 -19.83 -2.65
CA THR A 302 -6.29 -20.12 -3.75
C THR A 302 -6.30 -18.97 -4.74
N THR A 303 -5.91 -19.21 -5.98
CA THR A 303 -5.87 -18.19 -7.03
C THR A 303 -6.69 -18.62 -8.24
N THR A 304 -7.63 -17.78 -8.67
CA THR A 304 -8.48 -18.04 -9.83
C THR A 304 -8.32 -16.97 -10.91
N PHE A 305 -8.71 -17.31 -12.13
CA PHE A 305 -8.51 -16.47 -13.30
C PHE A 305 -9.79 -16.37 -14.12
N HIS A 306 -10.23 -15.15 -14.36
CA HIS A 306 -11.46 -14.86 -15.10
C HIS A 306 -11.19 -13.80 -16.16
N ALA A 307 -11.90 -13.86 -17.27
CA ALA A 307 -11.76 -12.85 -18.31
C ALA A 307 -12.39 -11.53 -17.86
N THR A 308 -13.57 -11.60 -17.26
CA THR A 308 -14.34 -10.43 -16.81
C THR A 308 -14.99 -10.66 -15.46
N LEU A 309 -15.45 -9.58 -14.83
CA LEU A 309 -16.24 -9.66 -13.61
C LEU A 309 -17.55 -10.45 -13.82
N HIS A 310 -18.17 -10.33 -14.99
CA HIS A 310 -19.46 -10.94 -15.32
C HIS A 310 -19.39 -12.42 -15.73
N ASP A 311 -18.19 -13.03 -15.76
CA ASP A 311 -18.04 -14.46 -16.00
C ASP A 311 -18.82 -15.25 -14.93
N ARG A 312 -19.63 -16.23 -15.33
CA ARG A 312 -20.48 -17.04 -14.41
C ARG A 312 -19.68 -17.63 -13.24
N SER A 313 -18.47 -18.12 -13.52
CA SER A 313 -17.58 -18.69 -12.50
C SER A 313 -16.98 -17.64 -11.57
N CYS A 314 -16.78 -16.40 -12.04
CA CYS A 314 -16.37 -15.27 -11.21
C CYS A 314 -17.51 -14.85 -10.30
N GLN A 315 -18.71 -14.67 -10.85
CA GLN A 315 -19.92 -14.32 -10.11
C GLN A 315 -20.25 -15.32 -9.00
N SER A 316 -20.07 -16.62 -9.26
CA SER A 316 -20.23 -17.66 -8.23
C SER A 316 -19.26 -17.50 -7.05
N ARG A 317 -18.04 -17.01 -7.29
CA ARG A 317 -17.02 -16.77 -6.24
C ARG A 317 -17.31 -15.52 -5.42
N LEU A 318 -17.95 -14.53 -6.04
CA LEU A 318 -18.36 -13.28 -5.38
C LEU A 318 -19.61 -13.42 -4.51
N GLN A 319 -20.29 -14.58 -4.54
CA GLN A 319 -21.46 -14.81 -3.71
C GLN A 319 -21.10 -14.67 -2.22
N GLY A 320 -21.86 -13.81 -1.52
CA GLY A 320 -21.64 -13.49 -0.12
C GLY A 320 -20.52 -12.47 0.14
N TYR A 321 -19.86 -11.93 -0.88
CA TYR A 321 -18.88 -10.85 -0.74
C TYR A 321 -19.48 -9.48 -1.07
N VAL A 322 -19.05 -8.47 -0.32
CA VAL A 322 -19.23 -7.06 -0.70
C VAL A 322 -17.96 -6.55 -1.40
N LEU A 323 -18.11 -5.84 -2.52
CA LEU A 323 -16.98 -5.35 -3.33
C LEU A 323 -16.58 -3.94 -2.87
N TRP A 324 -15.33 -3.81 -2.45
CA TRP A 324 -14.73 -2.57 -1.95
C TRP A 324 -13.60 -2.16 -2.88
N LEU A 325 -13.77 -1.04 -3.59
CA LEU A 325 -12.81 -0.55 -4.59
C LEU A 325 -11.67 0.21 -3.94
N LEU A 326 -10.45 -0.29 -4.05
CA LEU A 326 -9.26 0.37 -3.51
C LEU A 326 -8.85 1.56 -4.39
N HIS A 327 -8.88 2.76 -3.82
CA HIS A 327 -8.40 3.97 -4.46
C HIS A 327 -6.95 4.27 -4.05
N GLN A 328 -6.02 3.97 -4.96
CA GLN A 328 -4.58 4.08 -4.77
C GLN A 328 -4.01 5.50 -4.94
N TYR A 329 -4.87 6.51 -5.02
CA TYR A 329 -4.52 7.93 -5.21
C TYR A 329 -3.72 8.22 -6.47
N TYR A 330 -4.39 8.10 -7.62
CA TYR A 330 -3.82 8.55 -8.89
C TYR A 330 -4.72 9.65 -9.44
N PRO A 331 -4.33 10.94 -9.42
CA PRO A 331 -5.10 12.02 -10.07
C PRO A 331 -5.09 11.93 -11.62
N TYR A 332 -4.78 10.74 -12.15
CA TYR A 332 -4.69 10.26 -13.53
C TYR A 332 -3.40 10.58 -14.31
N LEU A 333 -2.67 9.49 -14.61
CA LEU A 333 -2.18 9.26 -15.96
C LEU A 333 -3.38 8.87 -16.81
N LYS A 334 -3.73 9.70 -17.79
CA LYS A 334 -4.78 9.39 -18.77
C LYS A 334 -4.24 8.29 -19.70
N VAL A 335 -4.43 7.01 -19.35
CA VAL A 335 -4.12 5.88 -20.26
C VAL A 335 -5.45 5.45 -20.91
N TYR A 336 -5.84 6.11 -22.00
CA TYR A 336 -7.12 5.82 -22.66
C TYR A 336 -6.96 4.88 -23.85
N GLY A 337 -7.98 4.03 -24.01
CA GLY A 337 -8.37 3.40 -25.26
C GLY A 337 -9.71 3.98 -25.76
N ALA A 338 -9.77 5.30 -25.96
CA ALA A 338 -10.83 5.91 -26.76
C ALA A 338 -10.40 5.89 -28.23
N SER A 339 -11.29 5.48 -29.12
CA SER A 339 -11.10 5.71 -30.55
C SER A 339 -11.15 7.23 -30.76
N PRO A 340 -10.21 7.82 -31.53
CA PRO A 340 -10.23 9.25 -31.79
C PRO A 340 -11.58 9.63 -32.39
N SER A 341 -12.18 10.72 -31.89
CA SER A 341 -13.32 11.32 -32.58
C SER A 341 -12.80 11.85 -33.93
N PRO A 342 -13.42 11.52 -35.08
CA PRO A 342 -12.95 11.97 -36.39
C PRO A 342 -13.09 13.48 -36.62
N SER A 343 -13.53 14.26 -35.62
CA SER A 343 -13.84 15.69 -35.74
C SER A 343 -12.87 16.63 -35.02
N ASN A 344 -11.87 16.13 -34.26
CA ASN A 344 -10.95 16.99 -33.52
C ASN A 344 -9.48 16.57 -33.74
N ASP A 345 -8.82 17.20 -34.72
CA ASP A 345 -7.37 17.11 -34.94
C ASP A 345 -6.51 17.69 -33.79
N ASN A 346 -7.15 18.25 -32.75
CA ASN A 346 -6.51 18.82 -31.56
C ASN A 346 -6.54 17.89 -30.34
N ASP A 347 -6.69 16.58 -30.51
CA ASP A 347 -6.55 15.60 -29.41
C ASP A 347 -5.08 15.56 -28.92
N ILE A 348 -4.72 16.56 -28.12
CA ILE A 348 -3.46 16.67 -27.35
C ILE A 348 -3.43 15.66 -26.18
N ASP A 349 -4.51 14.89 -25.99
CA ASP A 349 -4.79 14.03 -24.84
C ASP A 349 -4.34 12.56 -25.01
N VAL A 350 -3.55 12.25 -26.04
CA VAL A 350 -3.13 10.88 -26.42
C VAL A 350 -1.80 10.45 -25.76
N ALA A 351 -1.43 11.00 -24.61
CA ALA A 351 -0.15 10.69 -23.98
C ALA A 351 -0.27 10.33 -22.49
N THR A 352 0.43 9.25 -22.11
CA THR A 352 0.58 8.71 -20.75
C THR A 352 1.45 9.60 -19.85
N PHE A 353 1.16 10.89 -19.72
CA PHE A 353 1.94 11.79 -18.85
C PHE A 353 1.04 12.64 -17.95
N LEU A 354 1.48 12.82 -16.69
CA LEU A 354 0.94 13.84 -15.79
C LEU A 354 1.37 15.21 -16.32
N ARG A 355 0.43 15.91 -16.97
CA ARG A 355 0.59 17.26 -17.51
C ARG A 355 0.19 18.26 -16.42
N HIS A 356 1.16 18.91 -15.78
CA HIS A 356 0.88 19.93 -14.75
C HIS A 356 0.02 21.07 -15.30
N ASP A 357 0.10 21.32 -16.60
CA ASP A 357 -0.69 22.27 -17.39
C ASP A 357 -2.10 21.77 -17.75
N ASN A 358 -2.43 20.50 -17.51
CA ASN A 358 -3.75 19.95 -17.83
C ASN A 358 -4.85 20.68 -17.04
N ILE A 359 -5.85 21.19 -17.74
CA ILE A 359 -6.89 22.03 -17.15
C ILE A 359 -7.74 21.29 -16.11
N HIS A 360 -7.97 19.99 -16.28
CA HIS A 360 -8.72 19.17 -15.31
C HIS A 360 -7.88 18.87 -14.08
N LEU A 361 -6.58 18.60 -14.25
CA LEU A 361 -5.64 18.45 -13.14
C LEU A 361 -5.50 19.75 -12.34
N GLN A 362 -5.36 20.88 -13.06
CA GLN A 362 -5.34 22.22 -12.48
C GLN A 362 -6.66 22.55 -11.79
N ARG A 363 -7.80 22.12 -12.32
CA ARG A 363 -9.11 22.26 -11.66
C ARG A 363 -9.17 21.46 -10.37
N TRP A 364 -8.74 20.20 -10.38
CA TRP A 364 -8.63 19.37 -9.19
C TRP A 364 -7.69 19.98 -8.13
N LEU A 365 -6.54 20.50 -8.56
CA LEU A 365 -5.59 21.23 -7.69
C LEU A 365 -6.18 22.51 -7.09
N ARG A 366 -6.93 23.27 -7.90
CA ARG A 366 -7.56 24.55 -7.53
C ARG A 366 -8.86 24.39 -6.75
N CYS A 367 -9.40 23.18 -6.63
CA CYS A 367 -10.51 22.90 -5.71
C CYS A 367 -10.02 23.17 -4.28
N ASN A 368 -10.21 24.41 -3.83
CA ASN A 368 -9.78 24.90 -2.54
C ASN A 368 -10.68 24.28 -1.46
N GLY A 369 -10.23 23.11 -0.99
CA GLY A 369 -10.93 22.32 0.00
C GLY A 369 -11.74 21.22 -0.68
N TYR A 370 -11.55 19.99 -0.18
CA TYR A 370 -12.72 19.23 0.19
C TYR A 370 -13.38 20.01 1.34
N GLN A 371 -13.94 21.19 1.03
CA GLN A 371 -14.77 21.93 1.96
C GLN A 371 -15.90 20.98 2.34
N HIS A 372 -16.41 21.15 3.56
CA HIS A 372 -17.61 20.53 4.08
C HIS A 372 -18.86 20.88 3.24
N ASN A 373 -18.83 20.66 1.93
CA ASN A 373 -20.02 20.51 1.14
C ASN A 373 -20.46 19.06 1.32
N GLU A 374 -21.76 18.82 1.30
CA GLU A 374 -22.39 17.49 1.43
C GLU A 374 -21.97 16.48 0.32
N ALA A 375 -21.01 16.84 -0.52
CA ALA A 375 -20.49 16.09 -1.64
C ALA A 375 -19.04 15.62 -1.34
N GLY A 376 -18.87 14.35 -0.99
CA GLY A 376 -17.58 13.72 -0.65
C GLY A 376 -16.53 13.69 -1.78
N PRO A 377 -15.32 13.12 -1.55
CA PRO A 377 -14.23 13.17 -2.52
C PRO A 377 -14.55 12.71 -3.94
N ILE A 378 -15.41 11.71 -4.06
CA ILE A 378 -15.85 11.16 -5.34
C ILE A 378 -16.67 12.18 -6.13
N ALA A 379 -17.48 12.99 -5.45
CA ALA A 379 -18.27 14.03 -6.10
C ALA A 379 -17.37 15.12 -6.70
N ASN A 380 -16.30 15.51 -5.98
CA ASN A 380 -15.30 16.45 -6.48
C ASN A 380 -14.53 15.90 -7.70
N ILE A 381 -14.17 14.61 -7.68
CA ILE A 381 -13.58 13.92 -8.84
C ILE A 381 -14.57 13.97 -10.01
N THR A 382 -15.81 13.58 -9.79
CA THR A 382 -16.84 13.53 -10.84
C THR A 382 -17.10 14.92 -11.46
N ALA A 383 -17.21 15.96 -10.63
CA ALA A 383 -17.42 17.33 -11.06
C ALA A 383 -16.22 17.94 -11.81
N SER A 384 -14.99 17.56 -11.43
CA SER A 384 -13.76 18.10 -12.03
C SER A 384 -13.43 17.44 -13.37
N PHE A 385 -13.77 16.16 -13.52
CA PHE A 385 -13.31 15.31 -14.62
C PHE A 385 -14.43 14.79 -15.54
N GLY A 386 -15.70 15.09 -15.24
CA GLY A 386 -16.83 14.70 -16.11
C GLY A 386 -16.94 13.19 -16.32
N THR A 387 -16.52 12.38 -15.33
CA THR A 387 -16.33 10.93 -15.44
C THR A 387 -17.64 10.09 -15.52
N GLY A 388 -18.74 10.71 -15.93
CA GLY A 388 -20.06 10.08 -16.12
C GLY A 388 -20.73 9.62 -14.81
N ASP A 389 -22.00 9.23 -14.91
CA ASP A 389 -22.87 8.82 -13.79
C ASP A 389 -22.39 7.58 -13.02
N HIS A 390 -21.31 6.93 -13.47
CA HIS A 390 -20.83 5.65 -12.94
C HIS A 390 -20.32 5.72 -11.50
N TRP A 391 -19.96 6.90 -11.01
CA TRP A 391 -19.47 7.11 -9.64
C TRP A 391 -20.55 7.55 -8.66
N VAL A 392 -21.73 7.93 -9.16
CA VAL A 392 -22.75 8.63 -8.38
C VAL A 392 -23.25 7.79 -7.21
N HIS A 393 -23.37 6.46 -7.39
CA HIS A 393 -23.83 5.55 -6.33
C HIS A 393 -22.82 5.32 -5.20
N LEU A 394 -21.56 5.75 -5.38
CA LEU A 394 -20.47 5.63 -4.41
C LEU A 394 -20.26 6.90 -3.58
N ILE A 395 -20.88 8.02 -3.96
CA ILE A 395 -20.82 9.28 -3.20
C ILE A 395 -21.41 9.03 -1.80
N GLY A 396 -20.67 9.41 -0.75
CA GLY A 396 -21.06 9.19 0.64
C GLY A 396 -20.82 7.77 1.16
N LYS A 397 -20.22 6.89 0.36
CA LYS A 397 -19.87 5.51 0.72
C LYS A 397 -18.36 5.29 0.83
N GLU A 398 -17.60 6.37 0.96
CA GLU A 398 -16.15 6.35 1.16
C GLU A 398 -15.78 5.70 2.50
N VAL A 399 -14.67 4.96 2.50
CA VAL A 399 -14.03 4.40 3.69
C VAL A 399 -12.59 4.88 3.69
N TYR A 400 -12.13 5.44 4.81
CA TYR A 400 -10.78 5.95 4.95
C TYR A 400 -9.97 5.04 5.88
N LEU A 401 -8.85 4.50 5.41
CA LEU A 401 -8.05 3.55 6.18
C LEU A 401 -7.29 4.21 7.35
N ASP A 402 -7.12 5.54 7.29
CA ASP A 402 -6.57 6.40 8.34
C ASP A 402 -7.63 6.97 9.29
N ASP A 403 -8.87 6.50 9.21
CA ASP A 403 -9.95 6.78 10.15
C ASP A 403 -10.53 5.47 10.68
N GLU A 404 -10.13 5.11 11.90
CA GLU A 404 -10.55 3.85 12.53
C GLU A 404 -12.07 3.78 12.70
N SER A 405 -12.71 4.89 13.03
CA SER A 405 -14.16 4.95 13.26
C SER A 405 -14.94 4.70 11.97
N SER A 406 -14.53 5.34 10.87
CA SER A 406 -15.08 5.14 9.54
C SER A 406 -14.93 3.69 9.09
N LEU A 407 -13.72 3.14 9.27
CA LEU A 407 -13.39 1.77 8.90
C LEU A 407 -14.23 0.74 9.67
N VAL A 408 -14.23 0.79 10.99
CA VAL A 408 -14.97 -0.15 11.84
C VAL A 408 -16.47 -0.06 11.57
N SER A 409 -17.01 1.15 11.45
CA SER A 409 -18.43 1.35 11.10
C SER A 409 -18.78 0.71 9.76
N ALA A 410 -17.93 0.87 8.74
CA ALA A 410 -18.14 0.27 7.43
C ALA A 410 -18.08 -1.27 7.47
N VAL A 411 -17.14 -1.85 8.24
CA VAL A 411 -17.04 -3.31 8.40
C VAL A 411 -18.24 -3.85 9.18
N LYS A 412 -18.64 -3.22 10.30
CA LYS A 412 -19.86 -3.60 11.06
C LYS A 412 -21.11 -3.52 10.19
N SER A 413 -21.22 -2.48 9.36
CA SER A 413 -22.32 -2.32 8.40
C SER A 413 -22.35 -3.46 7.37
N ALA A 414 -21.20 -3.88 6.84
CA ALA A 414 -21.12 -5.03 5.94
C ALA A 414 -21.51 -6.35 6.64
N ALA A 415 -21.04 -6.58 7.86
CA ALA A 415 -21.42 -7.75 8.66
C ALA A 415 -22.94 -7.78 8.93
N ALA A 416 -23.51 -6.64 9.34
CA ALA A 416 -24.93 -6.50 9.65
C ALA A 416 -25.83 -6.68 8.42
N ALA A 417 -25.33 -6.34 7.22
CA ALA A 417 -26.00 -6.60 5.96
C ALA A 417 -25.97 -8.07 5.50
N GLY A 418 -25.34 -8.96 6.28
CA GLY A 418 -25.31 -10.40 6.02
C GLY A 418 -24.23 -10.84 5.02
N TYR A 419 -23.26 -9.98 4.69
CA TYR A 419 -22.12 -10.38 3.87
C TYR A 419 -21.19 -11.31 4.67
N ARG A 420 -20.72 -12.37 4.03
CA ARG A 420 -19.71 -13.31 4.56
C ARG A 420 -18.31 -12.69 4.61
N GLY A 421 -18.01 -11.76 3.70
CA GLY A 421 -16.71 -11.14 3.64
C GLY A 421 -16.63 -9.91 2.74
N ILE A 422 -15.45 -9.28 2.72
CA ILE A 422 -15.10 -8.15 1.85
C ILE A 422 -14.17 -8.65 0.74
N MET A 423 -14.52 -8.34 -0.50
CA MET A 423 -13.67 -8.49 -1.68
C MET A 423 -13.01 -7.15 -1.96
N LEU A 424 -11.72 -7.03 -1.65
CA LEU A 424 -10.93 -5.84 -1.93
C LEU A 424 -10.56 -5.84 -3.42
N VAL A 425 -11.15 -4.92 -4.18
CA VAL A 425 -10.91 -4.76 -5.61
C VAL A 425 -9.74 -3.82 -5.83
N VAL A 426 -8.66 -4.36 -6.38
CA VAL A 426 -7.38 -3.69 -6.61
C VAL A 426 -7.26 -3.35 -8.09
N PRO A 427 -7.31 -2.06 -8.45
CA PRO A 427 -7.12 -1.65 -9.82
C PRO A 427 -5.67 -1.80 -10.26
N GLU A 428 -5.45 -1.82 -11.57
CA GLU A 428 -4.11 -1.83 -12.13
C GLU A 428 -3.42 -0.48 -11.92
N GLU A 429 -2.16 -0.54 -11.49
CA GLU A 429 -1.34 0.65 -11.26
C GLU A 429 -1.28 1.55 -12.51
N GLY A 430 -1.58 2.84 -12.31
CA GLY A 430 -1.46 3.87 -13.35
C GLY A 430 -2.53 3.82 -14.44
N ALA A 431 -3.57 3.00 -14.28
CA ALA A 431 -4.70 2.92 -15.20
C ALA A 431 -5.93 3.66 -14.66
N THR A 432 -6.77 4.15 -15.56
CA THR A 432 -8.12 4.59 -15.21
C THR A 432 -8.94 3.41 -14.72
N LEU A 433 -9.76 3.63 -13.68
CA LEU A 433 -10.57 2.59 -13.07
C LEU A 433 -11.62 2.05 -14.07
N PRO A 434 -11.67 0.73 -14.31
CA PRO A 434 -12.65 0.13 -15.22
C PRO A 434 -14.08 0.38 -14.75
N SER A 435 -14.95 0.83 -15.66
CA SER A 435 -16.33 1.20 -15.32
C SER A 435 -17.16 0.03 -14.77
N GLU A 436 -16.88 -1.20 -15.19
CA GLU A 436 -17.49 -2.42 -14.63
C GLU A 436 -17.21 -2.57 -13.13
N LEU A 437 -15.96 -2.35 -12.71
CA LEU A 437 -15.58 -2.46 -11.30
C LEU A 437 -16.19 -1.35 -10.46
N VAL A 438 -16.25 -0.14 -11.01
CA VAL A 438 -16.87 1.01 -10.33
C VAL A 438 -18.36 0.76 -10.11
N LYS A 439 -19.09 0.32 -11.15
CA LYS A 439 -20.53 0.05 -11.08
C LYS A 439 -20.89 -1.03 -10.06
N GLU A 440 -20.09 -2.10 -10.01
CA GLU A 440 -20.37 -3.26 -9.16
C GLU A 440 -19.83 -3.12 -7.73
N SER A 441 -18.99 -2.11 -7.47
CA SER A 441 -18.49 -1.84 -6.11
C SER A 441 -19.53 -1.13 -5.26
N GLN A 442 -19.61 -1.49 -3.98
CA GLN A 442 -20.51 -0.85 -3.02
C GLN A 442 -19.85 0.30 -2.26
N ARG A 443 -18.52 0.27 -2.13
CA ARG A 443 -17.72 1.26 -1.40
C ARG A 443 -16.42 1.55 -2.11
N VAL A 444 -15.84 2.72 -1.81
CA VAL A 444 -14.49 3.09 -2.24
C VAL A 444 -13.62 3.27 -1.01
N VAL A 445 -12.49 2.58 -1.00
CA VAL A 445 -11.53 2.56 0.11
C VAL A 445 -10.36 3.45 -0.25
N PHE A 446 -10.19 4.54 0.49
CA PHE A 446 -9.08 5.46 0.35
C PHE A 446 -7.98 5.12 1.35
N ILE A 447 -6.72 5.14 0.89
CA ILE A 447 -5.55 4.90 1.74
C ILE A 447 -5.45 5.91 2.89
N ALA A 448 -5.67 7.19 2.61
CA ALA A 448 -5.69 8.25 3.60
C ALA A 448 -6.89 9.15 3.31
N HIS A 449 -7.26 10.08 4.18
CA HIS A 449 -8.22 11.12 3.81
C HIS A 449 -7.54 12.14 2.88
N PRO A 450 -8.15 12.54 1.74
CA PRO A 450 -7.48 13.42 0.77
C PRO A 450 -6.99 14.76 1.34
N ASN A 451 -7.73 15.37 2.28
CA ASN A 451 -7.33 16.60 2.98
C ASN A 451 -6.04 16.47 3.81
N ARG A 452 -5.61 15.25 4.14
CA ARG A 452 -4.42 15.00 4.95
C ARG A 452 -3.16 14.77 4.10
N LEU A 453 -3.31 14.74 2.77
CA LEU A 453 -2.22 14.54 1.82
C LEU A 453 -1.73 15.87 1.24
N ALA A 454 -0.45 15.90 0.86
CA ALA A 454 0.15 17.03 0.16
C ALA A 454 -0.44 17.14 -1.26
N ARG A 455 -1.09 18.27 -1.58
CA ARG A 455 -1.78 18.45 -2.87
C ARG A 455 -0.83 18.60 -4.05
N ASP A 456 0.33 19.20 -3.80
CA ASP A 456 1.33 19.48 -4.85
C ASP A 456 2.24 18.28 -5.12
N VAL A 457 2.29 17.32 -4.19
CA VAL A 457 3.08 16.09 -4.31
C VAL A 457 2.14 14.95 -4.73
N GLN A 458 1.74 14.96 -6.00
CA GLN A 458 0.71 14.06 -6.50
C GLN A 458 1.24 12.68 -6.92
N ARG A 459 1.36 11.72 -6.01
CA ARG A 459 1.73 10.35 -6.38
C ARG A 459 0.93 9.35 -5.57
N GLY A 460 0.44 8.30 -6.23
CA GLY A 460 -0.25 7.20 -5.58
C GLY A 460 0.69 6.09 -5.14
N LEU A 461 0.19 5.21 -4.29
CA LEU A 461 0.87 3.98 -3.90
C LEU A 461 0.60 2.90 -4.93
N ASN A 462 1.61 2.12 -5.33
CA ASN A 462 1.34 0.95 -6.17
C ASN A 462 0.46 -0.09 -5.47
N GLY A 463 -0.07 -1.04 -6.24
CA GLY A 463 -0.95 -2.07 -5.70
C GLY A 463 -0.32 -2.90 -4.59
N ALA A 464 1.01 -3.10 -4.58
CA ALA A 464 1.69 -3.81 -3.50
C ALA A 464 1.62 -3.04 -2.16
N LEU A 465 2.04 -1.78 -2.13
CA LEU A 465 2.04 -0.97 -0.91
C LEU A 465 0.62 -0.66 -0.43
N ALA A 466 -0.28 -0.34 -1.37
CA ALA A 466 -1.66 -0.01 -1.08
C ALA A 466 -2.43 -1.21 -0.48
N THR A 467 -2.24 -2.41 -1.03
CA THR A 467 -2.88 -3.62 -0.49
C THR A 467 -2.31 -4.05 0.86
N ALA A 468 -1.01 -3.84 1.11
CA ALA A 468 -0.41 -4.11 2.41
C ALA A 468 -1.10 -3.29 3.52
N VAL A 469 -1.26 -1.98 3.30
CA VAL A 469 -1.98 -1.08 4.21
C VAL A 469 -3.45 -1.49 4.32
N ALA A 470 -4.15 -1.66 3.19
CA ALA A 470 -5.58 -1.98 3.20
C ALA A 470 -5.90 -3.28 3.94
N LEU A 471 -5.15 -4.35 3.68
CA LEU A 471 -5.40 -5.64 4.31
C LEU A 471 -5.05 -5.63 5.80
N GLU A 472 -4.00 -4.92 6.21
CA GLU A 472 -3.67 -4.76 7.62
C GLU A 472 -4.78 -4.03 8.38
N ARG A 473 -5.22 -2.89 7.86
CA ARG A 473 -6.28 -2.09 8.48
C ARG A 473 -7.61 -2.83 8.50
N LEU A 474 -8.00 -3.47 7.39
CA LEU A 474 -9.23 -4.26 7.31
C LEU A 474 -9.22 -5.46 8.24
N ARG A 475 -8.12 -6.22 8.29
CA ARG A 475 -8.01 -7.39 9.17
C ARG A 475 -8.08 -6.96 10.64
N THR A 476 -7.34 -5.92 11.01
CA THR A 476 -7.38 -5.39 12.39
C THR A 476 -8.79 -4.90 12.75
N ALA A 477 -9.50 -4.23 11.84
CA ALA A 477 -10.89 -3.83 12.06
C ALA A 477 -11.83 -5.04 12.20
N ILE A 478 -11.65 -6.10 11.40
CA ILE A 478 -12.43 -7.34 11.49
C ILE A 478 -12.16 -8.08 12.82
N ASP A 479 -10.93 -8.07 13.31
CA ASP A 479 -10.54 -8.68 14.58
C ASP A 479 -11.19 -7.99 15.80
N ASN A 480 -11.63 -6.74 15.64
CA ASN A 480 -12.20 -5.90 16.72
C ASN A 480 -13.74 -5.80 16.65
N ILE A 481 -14.42 -6.67 15.90
CA ILE A 481 -15.88 -6.72 15.76
C ILE A 481 -16.45 -8.11 15.99
#